data_AF-A0A372FVZ9-F1
#
_entry.id   AF-A0A372FVZ9-F1
#
_cell.length_a   1.000
_cell.length_b   1.000
_cell.length_c   1.000
_cell.angle_alpha   90.00
_cell.angle_beta   90.00
_cell.angle_gamma   90.00
#
_symmetry.space_group_name_H-M   'P 1'
#
loop_
_entity.id
_entity.type
_entity.pdbx_description
1 polymer ?
#
loop_
_entity_poly.entity_id
_entity_poly.type
_entity_poly.pdbx_seq_one_letter_code
_entity_poly.pdbx_strand_id
1 'polypeptide(L)'
;MEVLLMTETETPFDEVRKGSTGTGLRASDVGCAAERLVAQVASIAATHIADDDGACAGCRAVWNRWVPHPCTQAEWATATRAASSSDRRRATTPGGNDRSQRGLRPTS
;
A
#
# COMPACT_ATOMS: atom_id res chain seq x y z
N MET A 1 49.39 23.03 19.91
CA MET A 1 47.94 23.13 19.66
C MET A 1 47.77 23.37 18.17
N GLU A 2 47.80 22.29 17.38
CA GLU A 2 47.44 22.34 15.96
C GLU A 2 46.01 21.80 15.85
N VAL A 3 45.13 22.64 15.33
CA VAL A 3 43.72 22.32 15.10
C VAL A 3 43.65 21.69 13.71
N LEU A 4 43.51 20.37 13.66
CA LEU A 4 43.32 19.64 12.42
C LEU A 4 41.93 20.00 11.86
N LEU A 5 41.90 20.78 10.78
CA LEU A 5 40.71 21.02 9.96
C LEU A 5 40.26 19.67 9.36
N MET A 6 39.14 19.13 9.86
CA MET A 6 38.48 18.02 9.19
C MET A 6 37.76 18.57 7.97
N THR A 7 38.35 18.32 6.81
CA THR A 7 37.81 18.63 5.49
C THR A 7 36.48 17.92 5.28
N GLU A 8 35.57 18.68 4.68
CA GLU A 8 34.20 18.35 4.32
C GLU A 8 34.12 16.97 3.66
N THR A 9 33.38 16.05 4.28
CA THR A 9 32.98 14.80 3.62
C THR A 9 31.88 15.15 2.62
N GLU A 10 32.27 15.36 1.37
CA GLU A 10 31.34 15.48 0.25
C GLU A 10 30.48 14.22 0.20
N THR A 11 29.17 14.38 0.39
CA THR A 11 28.21 13.29 0.27
C THR A 11 28.01 12.97 -1.21
N PRO A 12 28.32 11.76 -1.71
CA PRO A 12 28.02 11.39 -3.07
C PRO A 12 26.56 10.90 -3.11
N PHE A 13 25.60 11.82 -2.97
CA PHE A 13 24.17 11.50 -3.08
C PHE A 13 23.53 12.19 -4.29
N ASP A 14 24.29 12.45 -5.35
CA ASP A 14 23.81 13.15 -6.54
C ASP A 14 23.89 12.34 -7.85
N GLU A 15 24.14 11.04 -7.81
CA GLU A 15 24.22 10.26 -9.06
C GLU A 15 23.45 8.94 -9.06
N VAL A 16 22.13 9.03 -8.87
CA VAL A 16 21.19 8.06 -9.46
C VAL A 16 20.06 8.81 -10.16
N ARG A 17 20.33 9.25 -11.39
CA ARG A 17 19.27 9.42 -12.39
C ARG A 17 19.77 9.11 -13.79
N LYS A 18 20.30 7.89 -13.99
CA LYS A 18 20.56 7.35 -15.33
C LYS A 18 19.36 6.52 -15.78
N GLY A 19 18.50 7.17 -16.57
CA GLY A 19 17.61 6.57 -17.57
C GLY A 19 16.75 5.38 -17.15
N SER A 20 15.57 5.65 -16.59
CA SER A 20 14.44 4.76 -16.83
C SER A 20 13.63 5.36 -17.98
N THR A 21 13.95 4.95 -19.20
CA THR A 21 13.03 5.06 -20.33
C THR A 21 11.72 4.43 -19.89
N GLY A 22 10.63 5.21 -19.91
CA GLY A 22 9.31 4.76 -19.48
C GLY A 22 8.87 3.53 -20.27
N THR A 23 9.13 2.35 -19.71
CA THR A 23 8.51 1.10 -20.15
C THR A 23 7.03 1.27 -19.88
N GLY A 24 6.21 1.33 -20.93
CA GLY A 24 4.76 1.29 -20.78
C GLY A 24 4.38 -0.01 -20.10
N LEU A 25 4.12 0.05 -18.79
CA LEU A 25 3.61 -1.07 -18.02
C LEU A 25 2.29 -1.48 -18.66
N ARG A 26 2.18 -2.76 -19.04
CA ARG A 26 0.91 -3.28 -19.53
C ARG A 26 -0.08 -3.32 -18.37
N ALA A 27 -1.37 -3.20 -18.68
CA ALA A 27 -2.42 -3.32 -17.67
C ALA A 27 -2.29 -4.63 -16.84
N SER A 28 -1.84 -5.71 -17.47
CA SER A 28 -1.55 -6.99 -16.80
C SER A 28 -0.40 -6.90 -15.78
N ASP A 29 0.63 -6.12 -16.07
CA ASP A 29 1.77 -5.92 -15.15
C ASP A 29 1.32 -5.15 -13.90
N VAL A 30 0.47 -4.14 -14.10
CA VAL A 30 -0.16 -3.38 -13.02
C VAL A 30 -1.06 -4.29 -12.16
N GLY A 31 -1.81 -5.20 -12.79
CA GLY A 31 -2.62 -6.20 -12.08
C GLY A 31 -1.80 -7.12 -11.19
N CYS A 32 -0.74 -7.73 -11.71
CA CYS A 32 0.16 -8.59 -10.94
C CYS A 32 0.86 -7.83 -9.80
N ALA A 33 1.30 -6.60 -10.07
CA ALA A 33 1.89 -5.74 -9.05
C ALA A 33 0.89 -5.41 -7.93
N ALA A 34 -0.35 -5.07 -8.28
CA ALA A 34 -1.40 -4.79 -7.31
C ALA A 34 -1.74 -6.03 -6.46
N GLU A 35 -1.84 -7.21 -7.07
CA GLU A 35 -2.07 -8.47 -6.36
C GLU A 35 -0.94 -8.79 -5.38
N ARG A 36 0.31 -8.60 -5.81
CA ARG A 36 1.48 -8.76 -4.94
C ARG A 36 1.45 -7.79 -3.76
N LEU A 37 1.08 -6.53 -3.97
CA LEU A 37 0.95 -5.54 -2.90
C LEU A 37 -0.13 -5.97 -1.90
N VAL A 38 -1.30 -6.41 -2.37
CA VAL A 38 -2.38 -6.91 -1.49
C VAL A 38 -1.91 -8.12 -0.68
N ALA A 39 -1.17 -9.05 -1.29
CA ALA A 39 -0.60 -10.20 -0.59
C ALA A 39 0.43 -9.80 0.48
N GLN A 40 1.30 -8.82 0.19
CA GLN A 40 2.27 -8.30 1.15
C GLN A 40 1.59 -7.65 2.35
N VAL A 41 0.59 -6.79 2.12
CA VAL A 41 -0.18 -6.16 3.19
C VAL A 41 -0.87 -7.20 4.06
N ALA A 42 -1.42 -8.26 3.45
CA ALA A 42 -2.03 -9.36 4.20
C ALA A 42 -1.00 -10.11 5.08
N SER A 43 0.21 -10.33 4.57
CA SER A 43 1.31 -10.94 5.34
C SER A 43 1.73 -10.08 6.53
N ILE A 44 1.82 -8.76 6.33
CA ILE A 44 2.13 -7.80 7.43
C ILE A 44 1.04 -7.89 8.51
N ALA A 45 -0.24 -7.84 8.13
CA ALA A 45 -1.33 -7.97 9.10
C ALA A 45 -1.27 -9.31 9.86
N ALA A 46 -0.93 -10.41 9.17
CA ALA A 46 -0.86 -11.74 9.77
C ALA A 46 0.33 -11.92 10.73
N THR A 47 1.41 -11.14 10.55
CA THR A 47 2.60 -11.20 11.41
C THR A 47 2.47 -10.28 12.62
N HIS A 48 1.71 -9.19 12.50
CA HIS A 48 1.54 -8.19 13.56
C HIS A 48 0.30 -8.45 14.42
N ILE A 49 0.25 -9.60 15.08
CA ILE A 49 -0.84 -10.02 15.99
C ILE A 49 -0.56 -9.67 17.46
N ALA A 50 -1.59 -9.71 18.30
CA ALA A 50 -1.45 -9.61 19.75
C ALA A 50 -0.79 -10.88 20.32
N ASP A 51 0.15 -10.69 21.24
CA ASP A 51 0.78 -11.71 22.07
C ASP A 51 0.07 -11.79 23.44
N ASP A 52 0.43 -12.76 24.29
CA ASP A 52 -0.23 -13.01 25.58
C ASP A 52 -0.14 -11.82 26.55
N ASP A 53 0.89 -10.98 26.42
CA ASP A 53 1.08 -9.77 27.21
C ASP A 53 0.45 -8.51 26.58
N GLY A 54 -0.37 -8.68 25.53
CA GLY A 54 -1.03 -7.59 24.80
C GLY A 54 -0.10 -6.81 23.88
N ALA A 55 1.16 -7.20 23.75
CA ALA A 55 2.10 -6.60 22.83
C ALA A 55 1.95 -7.14 21.40
N CYS A 56 2.53 -6.45 20.43
CA CYS A 56 2.59 -6.89 19.05
C CYS A 56 3.75 -7.88 18.83
N ALA A 57 3.41 -9.14 18.51
CA ALA A 57 4.38 -10.20 18.27
C ALA A 57 5.34 -9.88 17.11
N GLY A 58 4.84 -9.34 16.00
CA GLY A 58 5.65 -8.98 14.84
C GLY A 58 6.68 -7.88 15.13
N CYS A 59 6.31 -6.86 15.90
CA CYS A 59 7.25 -5.81 16.31
C CYS A 59 8.36 -6.36 17.23
N ARG A 60 8.01 -7.29 18.13
CA ARG A 60 8.96 -7.97 19.01
C ARG A 60 9.90 -8.87 18.21
N ALA A 61 9.39 -9.66 17.28
CA ALA A 61 10.19 -10.61 16.51
C ALA A 61 11.22 -9.93 15.58
N VAL A 62 10.85 -8.82 14.93
CA VAL A 62 11.71 -8.18 13.92
C VAL A 62 12.63 -7.13 14.54
N TRP A 63 12.11 -6.34 15.49
CA TRP A 63 12.81 -5.16 16.01
C TRP A 63 13.21 -5.27 17.47
N ASN A 64 12.87 -6.39 18.13
CA ASN A 64 13.04 -6.58 19.57
C ASN A 64 12.43 -5.44 20.41
N ARG A 65 11.31 -4.87 19.93
CA ARG A 65 10.64 -3.74 20.57
C ARG A 65 9.29 -4.17 21.16
N TRP A 66 9.07 -3.84 22.42
CA TRP A 66 7.76 -3.92 23.04
C TRP A 66 6.88 -2.77 22.52
N VAL A 67 5.77 -3.10 21.87
CA VAL A 67 4.78 -2.15 21.34
C VAL A 67 3.40 -2.73 21.61
N PRO A 68 2.45 -1.98 22.18
CA PRO A 68 1.10 -2.49 22.41
C PRO A 68 0.43 -2.84 21.07
N HIS A 69 -0.35 -3.92 21.05
CA HIS A 69 -1.22 -4.23 19.91
C HIS A 69 -2.58 -3.51 20.09
N PRO A 70 -3.15 -2.90 19.04
CA PRO A 70 -2.62 -2.83 17.67
C PRO A 70 -1.46 -1.84 17.54
N CYS A 71 -0.42 -2.25 16.81
CA CYS A 71 0.67 -1.35 16.44
C CYS A 71 0.36 -0.64 15.12
N THR A 72 1.02 0.48 14.85
CA THR A 72 0.80 1.28 13.63
C THR A 72 0.89 0.48 12.32
N GLN A 73 1.77 -0.55 12.26
CA GLN A 73 1.86 -1.43 11.08
C GLN A 73 0.61 -2.32 10.91
N ALA A 74 0.05 -2.84 12.00
CA ALA A 74 -1.19 -3.62 11.97
C ALA A 74 -2.39 -2.75 11.57
N GLU A 75 -2.45 -1.53 12.10
CA GLU A 75 -3.51 -0.56 11.77
C GLU A 75 -3.45 -0.16 10.29
N TRP A 76 -2.27 0.22 9.80
CA TRP A 76 -2.06 0.54 8.39
C TRP A 76 -2.42 -0.64 7.48
N ALA A 77 -2.00 -1.85 7.82
CA ALA A 77 -2.27 -3.02 6.98
C ALA A 77 -3.76 -3.34 6.92
N THR A 78 -4.47 -3.22 8.05
CA THR A 78 -5.92 -3.42 8.13
C THR A 78 -6.67 -2.37 7.34
N ALA A 79 -6.33 -1.09 7.51
CA ALA A 79 -6.94 0.00 6.76
C ALA A 79 -6.71 -0.14 5.25
N THR A 80 -5.50 -0.53 4.84
CA THR A 80 -5.15 -0.75 3.44
C THR A 80 -5.98 -1.88 2.82
N ARG A 81 -6.12 -3.02 3.52
CA ARG A 81 -6.99 -4.12 3.05
C ARG A 81 -8.45 -3.70 2.90
N ALA A 82 -8.96 -2.92 3.85
CA ALA A 82 -10.33 -2.40 3.80
C ALA A 82 -10.53 -1.49 2.58
N ALA A 83 -9.56 -0.60 2.30
CA ALA A 83 -9.58 0.27 1.13
C ALA A 83 -9.53 -0.52 -0.19
N SER A 84 -8.61 -1.49 -0.33
CA SER A 84 -8.51 -2.31 -1.54
C SER A 84 -9.78 -3.12 -1.82
N SER A 85 -10.44 -3.64 -0.77
CA SER A 85 -11.72 -4.34 -0.94
C SER A 85 -12.84 -3.40 -1.39
N SER A 86 -12.82 -2.16 -0.92
CA SER A 86 -13.83 -1.14 -1.24
C SER A 86 -13.67 -0.62 -2.66
N ASP A 87 -12.43 -0.45 -3.11
CA ASP A 87 -12.12 -0.08 -4.49
C ASP A 87 -12.57 -1.18 -5.47
N ARG A 88 -12.30 -2.45 -5.15
CA ARG A 88 -12.79 -3.59 -5.95
C ARG A 88 -14.32 -3.64 -6.03
N ARG A 89 -15.02 -3.40 -4.92
CA ARG A 89 -16.48 -3.33 -4.90
C ARG A 89 -17.00 -2.20 -5.79
N ARG A 90 -16.39 -1.01 -5.71
CA ARG A 90 -16.74 0.13 -6.58
C ARG A 90 -16.57 -0.20 -8.06
N ALA A 91 -15.48 -0.87 -8.44
CA ALA A 91 -15.23 -1.28 -9.81
C ALA A 91 -16.20 -2.36 -10.32
N THR A 92 -16.76 -3.17 -9.42
CA THR A 92 -17.66 -4.28 -9.78
C THR A 92 -19.12 -3.84 -9.91
N THR A 93 -19.52 -2.67 -9.42
CA THR A 93 -20.86 -2.12 -9.64
C THR A 93 -21.04 -1.83 -11.13
N PRO A 94 -21.85 -2.60 -11.89
CA PRO A 94 -22.12 -2.25 -13.27
C PRO A 94 -22.95 -0.97 -13.26
N GLY A 95 -22.49 0.06 -13.95
CA GLY A 95 -23.21 1.31 -14.13
C GLY A 95 -24.52 1.07 -14.88
N GLY A 96 -25.58 0.74 -14.15
CA GLY A 96 -26.95 0.75 -14.64
C GLY A 96 -27.46 2.19 -14.72
N ASN A 97 -27.12 2.90 -15.81
CA ASN A 97 -27.82 4.12 -16.20
C ASN A 97 -28.51 3.93 -17.55
N ASP A 98 -29.38 2.91 -17.65
CA ASP A 98 -30.30 2.79 -18.78
C ASP A 98 -31.34 3.93 -18.72
N ARG A 99 -31.00 5.02 -19.41
CA ARG A 99 -31.86 6.19 -19.65
C ARG A 99 -32.89 5.92 -20.76
N SER A 100 -33.12 4.67 -21.18
CA SER A 100 -34.03 4.34 -22.30
C SER A 100 -35.51 4.15 -21.93
N GLN A 101 -35.91 4.31 -20.67
CA GLN A 101 -37.31 4.11 -20.24
C GLN A 101 -38.13 5.40 -20.07
N ARG A 102 -37.85 6.45 -20.84
CA ARG A 102 -38.77 7.59 -20.99
C ARG A 102 -39.04 7.82 -22.47
N GLY A 103 -40.08 7.17 -23.00
CA GLY A 103 -40.56 7.53 -24.33
C GLY A 103 -41.40 6.50 -25.07
N LEU A 104 -42.37 5.85 -24.43
CA LEU A 104 -43.52 5.29 -25.16
C LEU A 104 -44.79 5.81 -24.52
N ARG A 105 -45.31 6.91 -25.07
CA ARG A 105 -46.71 7.29 -24.92
C ARG A 105 -47.49 6.55 -26.00
N PRO A 106 -48.54 5.78 -25.67
CA PRO A 106 -49.47 5.30 -26.69
C PRO A 106 -50.34 6.47 -27.13
N THR A 107 -50.33 6.79 -28.43
CA THR A 107 -51.39 7.57 -29.06
C THR A 107 -52.48 6.60 -29.49
N SER A 108 -53.70 6.85 -29.00
CA SER A 108 -54.95 6.22 -29.45
C SER A 108 -55.20 6.40 -30.93
#